data_AF-Q1EFT6-F1
#
_entry.id   AF-Q1EFT6-F1
#
_cell.length_a   1.000
_cell.length_b   1.000
_cell.length_c   1.000
_cell.angle_alpha   90.00
_cell.angle_beta   90.00
_cell.angle_gamma   90.00
#
_symmetry.space_group_name_H-M   'P 1'
#
loop_
_entity.id
_entity.type
_entity.pdbx_description
1 polymer ?
#
loop_
_entity_poly.entity_id
_entity_poly.type
_entity_poly.pdbx_seq_one_letter_code
_entity_poly.pdbx_strand_id
1 'polypeptide(L)'
;LTDNALICLEKQSYKLLDHASCSSIISERKFGYSKVRFLLKKNKVRIVANTKAPCRVQIHGPRSRSFFLKSVNSALKELHAVLRRIKHENPQALGSSVFGYDDVYQMLHRFLQKIKGGSRVFPKVYIVVG
;
A
#
# COMPACT_ATOMS: atom_id res chain seq x y z
N LEU A 1 8.97 18.20 21.84
CA LEU A 1 8.59 17.87 20.44
C LEU A 1 8.14 16.42 20.30
N THR A 2 8.85 15.46 20.92
CA THR A 2 8.52 14.02 20.95
C THR A 2 7.20 13.69 21.65
N ASP A 3 6.87 14.34 22.77
CA ASP A 3 5.66 14.02 23.54
C ASP A 3 4.36 14.37 22.80
N ASN A 4 4.34 15.52 22.10
CA ASN A 4 3.23 15.91 21.24
C ASN A 4 3.01 14.94 20.07
N ALA A 5 4.09 14.34 19.55
CA ALA A 5 4.00 13.34 18.50
C ALA A 5 3.44 12.01 19.04
N LEU A 6 3.82 11.61 20.25
CA LEU A 6 3.32 10.40 20.90
C LEU A 6 1.82 10.50 21.19
N ILE A 7 1.37 11.62 21.74
CA ILE A 7 -0.05 11.91 22.00
C ILE A 7 -0.86 11.89 20.69
N CYS A 8 -0.29 12.42 19.59
CA CYS A 8 -0.94 12.38 18.28
C CYS A 8 -1.08 10.94 17.75
N LEU A 9 -0.08 10.10 17.97
CA LEU A 9 -0.09 8.69 17.57
C LEU A 9 -1.11 7.88 18.36
N GLU A 10 -1.20 8.09 19.68
CA GLU A 10 -2.21 7.44 20.52
C GLU A 10 -3.64 7.80 20.08
N LYS A 11 -3.88 9.06 19.71
CA LYS A 11 -5.15 9.50 19.11
C LYS A 11 -5.45 8.85 17.75
N GLN A 12 -4.43 8.38 17.02
CA GLN A 12 -4.57 7.69 15.73
C GLN A 12 -4.48 6.16 15.85
N SER A 13 -4.83 5.61 17.02
CA SER A 13 -4.91 4.17 17.27
C SER A 13 -3.57 3.44 17.30
N TYR A 14 -2.46 4.14 17.57
CA TYR A 14 -1.16 3.52 17.85
C TYR A 14 -0.97 3.36 19.36
N LYS A 15 -0.31 2.29 19.78
CA LYS A 15 0.03 2.05 21.19
C LYS A 15 1.51 1.70 21.31
N LEU A 16 2.17 2.30 22.31
CA LEU A 16 3.51 1.86 22.68
C LEU A 16 3.44 0.46 23.28
N LEU A 17 4.26 -0.45 22.75
CA LEU A 17 4.33 -1.82 23.23
C LEU A 17 5.54 -2.00 24.14
N ASP A 18 5.35 -2.75 25.22
CA ASP A 18 6.47 -3.24 26.02
C ASP A 18 7.23 -4.35 25.29
N HIS A 19 8.37 -4.74 25.86
CA HIS A 19 9.24 -5.74 25.26
C HIS A 19 8.56 -7.12 25.16
N ALA A 20 7.78 -7.51 26.17
CA ALA A 20 7.12 -8.81 26.21
C ALA A 20 6.06 -8.94 25.10
N SER A 21 5.18 -7.94 24.98
CA SER A 21 4.16 -7.89 23.94
C SER A 21 4.78 -7.82 22.56
N CYS A 22 5.84 -7.01 22.40
CA CYS A 22 6.57 -6.92 21.14
C CYS A 22 7.13 -8.28 20.71
N SER A 23 7.74 -9.02 21.64
CA SER A 23 8.30 -10.35 21.36
C SER A 23 7.23 -11.36 20.97
N SER A 24 6.10 -11.42 21.68
CA SER A 24 4.97 -12.32 21.36
C SER A 24 4.41 -12.04 19.97
N ILE A 25 4.12 -10.76 19.65
CA ILE A 25 3.64 -10.36 18.32
C ILE A 25 4.65 -10.75 17.25
N ILE A 26 5.95 -10.48 17.49
CA ILE A 26 7.04 -10.83 16.58
C ILE A 26 7.04 -12.32 16.24
N SER A 27 6.88 -13.18 17.24
CA SER A 27 6.86 -14.64 17.04
C SER A 27 5.59 -15.16 16.35
N GLU A 28 4.43 -14.55 16.61
CA GLU A 28 3.14 -15.11 16.17
C GLU A 28 2.71 -14.63 14.78
N ARG A 29 3.04 -13.40 14.40
CA ARG A 29 2.50 -12.78 13.18
C ARG A 29 3.18 -13.31 11.91
N LYS A 30 2.40 -13.99 11.07
CA LYS A 30 2.86 -14.54 9.77
C LYS A 30 2.77 -13.56 8.60
N PHE A 31 1.94 -12.51 8.71
CA PHE A 31 1.66 -11.56 7.61
C PHE A 31 2.83 -10.63 7.27
N GLY A 32 3.85 -10.54 8.12
CA GLY A 32 5.01 -9.68 7.94
C GLY A 32 4.86 -8.29 8.56
N TYR A 33 5.89 -7.47 8.36
CA TYR A 33 6.13 -6.22 9.07
C TYR A 33 6.48 -5.08 8.10
N SER A 34 6.31 -3.86 8.58
CA SER A 34 6.63 -2.64 7.83
C SER A 34 7.18 -1.56 8.76
N LYS A 35 8.08 -0.74 8.23
CA LYS A 35 8.59 0.43 8.95
C LYS A 35 7.74 1.64 8.60
N VAL A 36 7.25 2.31 9.63
CA VAL A 36 6.47 3.54 9.52
C VAL A 36 7.40 4.76 9.40
N ARG A 37 6.99 5.73 8.59
CA ARG A 37 7.60 7.05 8.43
C ARG A 37 6.53 8.13 8.55
N PHE A 38 6.91 9.27 9.12
CA PHE A 38 6.07 10.45 9.22
C PHE A 38 6.43 11.41 8.11
N LEU A 39 5.44 11.79 7.30
CA LEU A 39 5.60 12.78 6.23
C LEU A 39 4.82 14.03 6.59
N LEU A 40 5.52 15.15 6.67
CA LEU A 40 4.87 16.45 6.85
C LEU A 40 4.08 16.81 5.59
N LYS A 41 2.85 17.24 5.79
CA LYS A 41 1.98 17.93 4.82
C LYS A 41 1.66 19.30 5.39
N LYS A 42 1.24 20.24 4.53
CA LYS A 42 1.02 21.66 4.85
C LYS A 42 0.61 21.90 6.32
N ASN A 43 -0.50 21.30 6.78
CA ASN A 43 -1.00 21.45 8.16
C ASN A 43 -1.21 20.11 8.91
N LYS A 44 -0.63 18.99 8.45
CA LYS A 44 -0.84 17.68 9.08
C LYS A 44 0.32 16.72 8.85
N VAL A 45 0.39 15.67 9.67
CA VAL A 45 1.33 14.56 9.45
C VAL A 45 0.60 13.42 8.74
N ARG A 46 1.20 12.90 7.65
CA ARG A 46 0.77 11.66 7.01
C ARG A 46 1.68 10.53 7.47
N ILE A 47 1.08 9.50 8.05
CA ILE A 47 1.76 8.26 8.41
C ILE A 47 1.82 7.37 7.17
N VAL A 48 3.01 6.86 6.84
CA VAL A 48 3.22 5.97 5.69
C VAL A 48 4.05 4.77 6.10
N ALA A 49 3.63 3.57 5.70
CA ALA A 49 4.35 2.32 5.97
C ALA A 49 5.03 1.80 4.69
N ASN A 50 6.30 1.42 4.77
CA ASN A 50 6.97 0.71 3.68
C ASN A 50 6.71 -0.80 3.80
N THR A 51 5.80 -1.31 2.98
CA THR A 51 5.41 -2.73 2.98
C THR A 51 6.30 -3.61 2.12
N LYS A 52 7.19 -3.02 1.30
CA LYS A 52 8.09 -3.75 0.39
C LYS A 52 9.38 -4.18 1.07
N ALA A 53 9.98 -3.29 1.87
CA ALA A 53 11.28 -3.54 2.48
C ALA A 53 11.17 -4.43 3.73
N PRO A 54 12.08 -5.41 3.91
CA PRO A 54 12.18 -6.14 5.17
C PRO A 54 12.61 -5.19 6.30
N CYS A 55 12.17 -5.49 7.51
CA CYS A 55 12.45 -4.66 8.68
C CYS A 55 13.54 -5.29 9.54
N ARG A 56 14.64 -4.57 9.79
CA ARG A 56 15.63 -5.00 10.77
C ARG A 56 15.16 -4.62 12.17
N VAL A 57 15.02 -5.61 13.04
CA VAL A 57 14.72 -5.40 14.46
C VAL A 57 15.95 -5.74 15.28
N GLN A 58 16.22 -4.92 16.29
CA GLN A 58 17.29 -5.13 17.25
C GLN A 58 16.65 -5.30 18.62
N ILE A 59 16.76 -6.49 19.17
CA ILE A 59 16.28 -6.79 20.51
C ILE A 59 17.46 -6.56 21.47
N HIS A 60 17.35 -5.54 22.30
CA HIS A 60 18.38 -5.17 23.27
C HIS A 60 18.17 -5.98 24.55
N GLY A 61 19.19 -6.74 24.94
CA GLY A 61 19.22 -7.59 26.13
C GLY A 61 20.62 -8.18 26.33
N PRO A 62 20.82 -9.11 27.28
CA PRO A 62 22.14 -9.69 27.60
C PRO A 62 22.84 -10.35 26.40
N ARG A 63 22.04 -10.80 25.42
CA ARG A 63 22.49 -11.27 24.11
C ARG A 63 21.78 -10.46 23.03
N SER A 64 22.30 -9.25 22.76
CA SER A 64 21.79 -8.40 21.68
C SER A 64 21.76 -9.18 20.38
N ARG A 65 20.58 -9.26 19.76
CA ARG A 65 20.37 -9.98 18.50
C ARG A 65 19.65 -9.07 17.52
N SER A 66 20.15 -9.04 16.29
CA SER A 66 19.48 -8.38 15.18
C SER A 66 19.03 -9.42 14.16
N PHE A 67 17.79 -9.30 13.67
CA PHE A 67 17.28 -10.15 12.62
C PHE A 67 16.33 -9.38 11.72
N PHE A 68 16.07 -9.95 10.53
CA PHE A 68 15.18 -9.37 9.54
C PHE A 68 13.80 -10.00 9.62
N LEU A 69 12.80 -9.15 9.78
CA LEU A 69 11.41 -9.50 9.64
C LEU A 69 11.00 -9.42 8.17
N LYS A 70 10.27 -10.44 7.72
CA LYS A 70 9.68 -10.50 6.39
C LYS A 70 8.77 -9.29 6.17
N SER A 71 8.81 -8.72 4.96
CA SER A 71 7.96 -7.60 4.61
C SER A 71 6.53 -8.05 4.32
N VAL A 72 5.55 -7.18 4.50
CA VAL A 72 4.14 -7.51 4.18
C VAL A 72 3.98 -7.96 2.72
N ASN A 73 4.67 -7.29 1.78
CA ASN A 73 4.61 -7.68 0.37
C ASN A 73 5.19 -9.07 0.09
N SER A 74 6.09 -9.58 0.95
CA SER A 74 6.58 -10.95 0.80
C SER A 74 5.50 -11.99 1.11
N ALA A 75 4.62 -11.73 2.08
CA ALA A 75 3.46 -12.57 2.39
C ALA A 75 2.37 -12.45 1.32
N LEU A 76 2.23 -11.28 0.70
CA LEU A 76 1.26 -11.02 -0.37
C LEU A 76 1.73 -11.46 -1.76
N LYS A 77 2.94 -12.00 -1.90
CA LYS A 77 3.55 -12.31 -3.20
C LYS A 77 2.70 -13.28 -4.02
N GLU A 78 2.20 -14.34 -3.39
CA GLU A 78 1.39 -15.38 -4.04
C GLU A 78 0.03 -14.83 -4.45
N LEU A 79 -0.65 -14.10 -3.55
CA LEU A 79 -1.90 -13.42 -3.87
C LEU A 79 -1.74 -12.45 -5.04
N HIS A 80 -0.67 -11.67 -5.05
CA HIS A 80 -0.36 -10.76 -6.14
C HIS A 80 -0.13 -11.51 -7.47
N ALA A 81 0.50 -12.68 -7.44
CA ALA A 81 0.66 -13.53 -8.63
C ALA A 81 -0.68 -14.07 -9.15
N VAL A 82 -1.56 -14.54 -8.25
CA VAL A 82 -2.92 -14.98 -8.61
C VAL A 82 -3.71 -13.84 -9.24
N LEU A 83 -3.70 -12.65 -8.63
CA LEU A 83 -4.39 -11.47 -9.18
C LEU A 83 -3.82 -11.06 -10.53
N ARG A 84 -2.50 -11.15 -10.73
CA ARG A 84 -1.87 -10.87 -12.05
C ARG A 84 -2.29 -11.89 -13.10
N ARG A 85 -2.44 -13.16 -12.72
CA ARG A 85 -2.94 -14.22 -13.61
C ARG A 85 -4.40 -13.97 -14.00
N ILE A 86 -5.28 -13.71 -13.03
CA ILE A 86 -6.69 -13.37 -13.31
C ILE A 86 -6.76 -12.12 -14.20
N LYS A 87 -5.95 -11.09 -13.93
CA LYS A 87 -5.87 -9.90 -14.78
C LYS A 87 -5.51 -10.22 -16.23
N HIS A 88 -4.67 -11.21 -16.47
CA HIS A 88 -4.24 -11.59 -17.81
C HIS A 88 -5.28 -12.48 -18.52
N GLU A 89 -5.83 -13.47 -17.81
CA GLU A 89 -6.74 -14.48 -18.37
C GLU A 89 -8.19 -14.00 -18.45
N ASN A 90 -8.68 -13.30 -17.41
CA ASN A 90 -10.04 -12.78 -17.34
C ASN A 90 -10.06 -11.38 -16.69
N PRO A 91 -9.66 -10.33 -17.44
CA PRO A 91 -9.61 -8.97 -16.91
C PRO A 91 -10.95 -8.46 -16.35
N GLN A 92 -12.08 -8.94 -16.89
CA GLN A 92 -13.42 -8.49 -16.48
C GLN A 92 -13.75 -8.92 -15.04
N ALA A 93 -13.17 -10.02 -14.55
CA ALA A 93 -13.40 -10.51 -13.18
C ALA A 93 -12.83 -9.56 -12.10
N LEU A 94 -11.81 -8.77 -12.42
CA LEU A 94 -11.22 -7.78 -11.50
C LEU A 94 -11.79 -6.37 -11.69
N GLY A 95 -12.57 -6.17 -12.77
CA GLY A 95 -13.09 -4.87 -13.16
C GLY A 95 -12.01 -3.84 -13.46
N SER A 96 -12.41 -2.57 -13.44
CA SER A 96 -11.54 -1.45 -13.85
C SER A 96 -10.57 -0.95 -12.79
N SER A 97 -10.60 -1.52 -11.58
CA SER A 97 -9.82 -1.03 -10.44
C SER A 97 -8.38 -1.54 -10.41
N VAL A 98 -8.00 -2.50 -11.27
CA VAL A 98 -6.67 -3.15 -11.25
C VAL A 98 -5.82 -2.76 -12.48
N PHE A 99 -6.19 -1.66 -13.13
CA PHE A 99 -5.45 -1.13 -14.27
C PHE A 99 -4.14 -0.48 -13.82
N GLY A 100 -3.06 -0.81 -14.54
CA GLY A 100 -1.81 -0.06 -14.43
C GLY A 100 -1.96 1.30 -15.09
N TYR A 101 -0.98 2.19 -14.88
CA TYR A 101 -0.96 3.53 -15.47
C TYR A 101 -1.20 3.51 -16.99
N ASP A 102 -0.53 2.60 -17.71
CA ASP A 102 -0.64 2.48 -19.16
C ASP A 102 -1.99 1.89 -19.61
N ASP A 103 -2.60 1.04 -18.80
CA ASP A 103 -3.88 0.38 -19.13
C ASP A 103 -5.03 1.40 -19.16
N VAL A 104 -5.03 2.37 -18.24
CA VAL A 104 -6.06 3.42 -18.16
C VAL A 104 -6.00 4.30 -19.41
N TYR A 105 -4.80 4.73 -19.81
CA TYR A 105 -4.63 5.52 -21.02
C TYR A 105 -5.13 4.76 -22.26
N GLN A 106 -4.73 3.48 -22.40
CA GLN A 106 -5.17 2.65 -23.52
C GLN A 106 -6.69 2.45 -23.55
N MET A 107 -7.32 2.31 -22.38
CA MET A 107 -8.77 2.18 -22.27
C MET A 107 -9.48 3.48 -22.67
N LEU A 108 -9.01 4.63 -22.16
CA LEU A 108 -9.55 5.93 -22.52
C LEU A 108 -9.39 6.21 -24.02
N HIS A 109 -8.20 5.95 -24.58
CA HIS A 109 -7.93 6.13 -26.00
C HIS A 109 -8.88 5.32 -26.87
N ARG A 110 -9.07 4.02 -26.56
CA ARG A 110 -10.04 3.16 -27.28
C ARG A 110 -11.48 3.67 -27.15
N PHE A 111 -11.88 4.15 -25.97
CA PHE A 111 -13.20 4.73 -25.75
C PHE A 111 -13.41 6.00 -26.60
N LEU A 112 -12.45 6.92 -26.61
CA LEU A 112 -12.51 8.14 -27.42
C LEU A 112 -12.53 7.82 -28.92
N GLN A 113 -11.77 6.81 -29.38
CA GLN A 113 -11.82 6.36 -30.77
C GLN A 113 -13.21 5.83 -31.16
N LYS A 114 -13.83 4.99 -30.32
CA LYS A 114 -15.18 4.48 -30.55
C LYS A 114 -16.21 5.60 -30.62
N ILE A 115 -16.12 6.56 -29.72
CA ILE A 115 -17.04 7.70 -29.64
C ILE A 115 -16.85 8.67 -30.80
N LYS A 116 -15.62 8.81 -31.31
CA LYS A 116 -15.35 9.63 -32.49
C LYS A 116 -15.99 9.04 -33.74
N GLY A 117 -16.12 7.72 -33.85
CA GLY A 117 -16.94 7.04 -34.87
C GLY A 117 -16.67 7.45 -36.34
N GLY A 118 -15.45 7.94 -36.64
CA GLY A 118 -15.11 8.51 -37.96
C GLY A 118 -15.63 9.92 -38.24
N SER A 119 -16.42 10.51 -37.33
CA SER A 119 -16.93 11.88 -37.41
C SER A 119 -15.82 12.91 -37.17
N ARG A 120 -15.90 14.04 -37.88
CA ARG A 120 -15.05 15.23 -37.62
C ARG A 120 -15.43 15.94 -36.33
N VAL A 121 -16.67 15.77 -35.87
CA VAL A 121 -17.19 16.44 -34.66
C VAL A 121 -17.08 15.49 -33.48
N PHE A 122 -16.31 15.89 -32.48
CA PHE A 122 -16.17 15.16 -31.24
C PHE A 122 -17.40 15.41 -30.35
N PRO A 123 -18.10 14.37 -29.85
CA PRO A 123 -19.24 14.58 -28.98
C PRO A 123 -18.80 15.11 -27.62
N LYS A 124 -19.71 15.80 -26.92
CA LYS A 124 -19.42 16.35 -25.59
C LYS A 124 -19.23 15.20 -24.59
N VAL A 125 -18.07 15.18 -23.94
CA VAL A 125 -17.73 14.22 -22.88
C VAL A 125 -17.53 15.00 -21.58
N TYR A 126 -18.05 14.45 -20.48
CA TYR A 126 -17.88 15.01 -19.14
C TYR A 126 -16.99 14.09 -18.30
N ILE A 127 -16.05 14.66 -17.56
CA ILE A 127 -15.20 13.93 -16.61
C ILE A 127 -15.69 14.28 -15.22
N VAL A 128 -16.10 13.27 -14.45
CA VAL A 128 -16.39 13.43 -13.03
C VAL A 128 -15.10 13.20 -12.27
N VAL A 129 -14.66 14.22 -11.54
CA VAL A 129 -13.49 14.13 -10.65
C VAL A 129 -14.03 13.91 -9.24
N GLY A 130 -13.72 12.75 -8.66
CA GLY A 130 -14.02 12.40 -7.27
C GLY A 130 -12.88 12.68 -6.31
#